data_AF-A0A254PTX6-F1
#
_entry.id   AF-A0A254PTX6-F1
#
_cell.length_a   1.000
_cell.length_b   1.000
_cell.length_c   1.000
_cell.angle_alpha   90.00
_cell.angle_beta   90.00
_cell.angle_gamma   90.00
#
_symmetry.space_group_name_H-M   'P 1'
#
loop_
_entity.id
_entity.type
_entity.pdbx_description
1 polymer ?
#
loop_
_entity_poly.entity_id
_entity_poly.type
_entity_poly.pdbx_seq_one_letter_code
_entity_poly.pdbx_strand_id
1 'polypeptide(L)'
;MHNKLASKHSPGKPYLARQAVPIRELHAGHTKEILRHLLQLNDGDRRLRFGTQTSDEVIARYVAGLDFSKDAIFGIFDLNLKLIGMAHLAYLPEVRGGVRAAEFGVSVLLDGRSKGFGTALLQRCAVHSRNTHIDTLYVHCLTSNKAMMHLAQKAGMSIEYAHGDADAYLKLPPANSSTIVEEAVNEQWADMDYALKQNLKRSNQAWWWFLGRPKLAP
;
A
#
# COMPACT_ATOMS: atom_id res chain seq x y z
N MET A 1 19.62 -19.28 -32.61
CA MET A 1 18.41 -18.94 -33.40
C MET A 1 17.20 -19.06 -32.49
N HIS A 2 16.44 -17.98 -32.37
CA HIS A 2 15.37 -17.74 -31.41
C HIS A 2 14.08 -18.52 -31.74
N ASN A 3 13.36 -18.99 -30.72
CA ASN A 3 11.90 -19.22 -30.76
C ASN A 3 11.35 -19.02 -29.33
N LYS A 4 10.92 -17.81 -28.96
CA LYS A 4 9.54 -17.29 -29.04
C LYS A 4 8.46 -18.26 -28.51
N LEU A 5 8.23 -18.18 -27.19
CA LEU A 5 6.90 -18.29 -26.60
C LEU A 5 6.70 -17.10 -25.65
N ALA A 6 6.61 -15.90 -26.23
CA ALA A 6 6.05 -14.76 -25.54
C ALA A 6 4.55 -14.99 -25.43
N SER A 7 4.07 -15.33 -24.22
CA SER A 7 2.65 -15.36 -23.92
C SER A 7 2.09 -13.95 -24.13
N LYS A 8 1.31 -13.80 -25.20
CA LYS A 8 0.55 -12.57 -25.47
C LYS A 8 -0.55 -12.45 -24.41
N HIS A 9 -0.28 -11.74 -23.33
CA HIS A 9 -1.33 -11.27 -22.42
C HIS A 9 -1.92 -9.98 -22.99
N SER A 10 -3.17 -10.06 -23.44
CA SER A 10 -4.00 -8.91 -23.77
C SER A 10 -4.11 -7.97 -22.55
N PRO A 11 -4.20 -6.64 -22.74
CA PRO A 11 -4.45 -5.73 -21.63
C PRO A 11 -5.80 -6.08 -21.00
N GLY A 12 -5.76 -6.56 -19.76
CA GLY A 12 -6.97 -6.87 -19.00
C GLY A 12 -7.85 -5.63 -18.87
N LYS A 13 -9.17 -5.81 -19.01
CA LYS A 13 -10.17 -4.75 -18.74
C LYS A 13 -9.89 -4.09 -17.39
N PRO A 14 -10.11 -2.76 -17.23
CA PRO A 14 -10.04 -2.12 -15.92
C PRO A 14 -11.02 -2.83 -14.99
N TYR A 15 -10.48 -3.47 -13.96
CA TYR A 15 -11.27 -4.28 -13.04
C TYR A 15 -12.20 -3.36 -12.26
N LEU A 16 -13.49 -3.40 -12.59
CA LEU A 16 -14.56 -2.59 -12.01
C LEU A 16 -14.58 -2.72 -10.47
N ALA A 17 -14.83 -1.57 -9.84
CA ALA A 17 -14.74 -1.29 -8.42
C ALA A 17 -15.46 -2.31 -7.53
N ARG A 18 -14.70 -3.09 -6.77
CA ARG A 18 -15.15 -3.62 -5.48
C ARG A 18 -14.97 -2.50 -4.46
N GLN A 19 -16.02 -2.24 -3.66
CA GLN A 19 -16.10 -1.30 -2.52
C GLN A 19 -14.94 -0.30 -2.47
N ALA A 20 -15.16 0.95 -2.88
CA ALA A 20 -14.13 1.98 -2.86
C ALA A 20 -13.54 2.09 -1.45
N VAL A 21 -12.35 1.51 -1.26
CA VAL A 21 -11.65 1.53 0.01
C VAL A 21 -11.01 2.92 0.10
N PRO A 22 -11.35 3.74 1.10
CA PRO A 22 -10.68 5.03 1.29
C PRO A 22 -9.20 4.78 1.56
N ILE A 23 -8.35 5.17 0.62
CA ILE A 23 -6.89 5.07 0.72
C ILE A 23 -6.35 6.50 0.70
N ARG A 24 -5.77 6.89 1.83
CA ARG A 24 -5.25 8.23 2.06
C ARG A 24 -3.75 8.27 1.75
N GLU A 25 -3.27 9.35 1.15
CA GLU A 25 -1.84 9.66 1.18
C GLU A 25 -1.41 10.09 2.60
N LEU A 26 -0.35 9.48 3.11
CA LEU A 26 0.18 9.71 4.44
C LEU A 26 1.33 10.71 4.36
N HIS A 27 1.23 11.80 5.12
CA HIS A 27 2.34 12.74 5.35
C HIS A 27 3.07 12.46 6.68
N ALA A 28 4.17 13.18 6.92
CA ALA A 28 5.03 13.05 8.12
C ALA A 28 4.30 13.10 9.48
N GLY A 29 3.10 13.69 9.53
CA GLY A 29 2.25 13.70 10.73
C GLY A 29 1.74 12.31 11.14
N HIS A 30 1.71 11.36 10.21
CA HIS A 30 1.26 9.97 10.44
C HIS A 30 2.38 9.01 10.88
N THR A 31 3.59 9.51 11.14
CA THR A 31 4.75 8.67 11.50
C THR A 31 4.46 7.76 12.70
N LYS A 32 3.65 8.21 13.67
CA LYS A 32 3.26 7.41 14.84
C LYS A 32 2.30 6.27 14.47
N GLU A 33 1.35 6.53 13.58
CA GLU A 33 0.40 5.54 13.05
C GLU A 33 1.13 4.48 12.21
N ILE A 34 2.09 4.91 11.41
CA ILE A 34 2.98 4.06 10.60
C ILE A 34 3.80 3.14 11.50
N LEU A 35 4.50 3.68 12.50
CA LEU A 35 5.27 2.90 13.46
C LEU A 35 4.39 1.88 14.18
N ARG A 36 3.24 2.32 14.68
CA ARG A 36 2.28 1.45 15.37
C ARG A 36 1.79 0.32 14.47
N HIS A 37 1.50 0.60 13.20
CA HIS A 37 1.07 -0.40 12.23
C HIS A 37 2.13 -1.49 12.05
N LEU A 38 3.39 -1.10 11.77
CA LEU A 38 4.46 -2.05 11.50
C LEU A 38 4.85 -2.87 12.74
N LEU A 39 4.84 -2.25 13.93
CA LEU A 39 5.09 -2.96 15.19
C LEU A 39 4.01 -4.00 15.53
N GLN A 40 2.78 -3.84 15.02
CA GLN A 40 1.70 -4.81 15.21
C GLN A 40 1.76 -6.03 14.28
N LEU A 41 2.64 -6.03 13.28
CA LEU A 41 2.89 -7.21 12.46
C LEU A 41 3.60 -8.27 13.32
N ASN A 42 3.18 -9.53 13.21
CA ASN A 42 3.94 -10.64 13.81
C ASN A 42 5.26 -10.87 13.05
N ASP A 43 6.17 -11.65 13.64
CA ASP A 43 7.50 -11.91 13.08
C ASP A 43 7.46 -12.48 11.65
N GLY A 44 6.50 -13.36 11.38
CA GLY A 44 6.30 -13.93 10.04
C GLY A 44 5.94 -12.86 9.02
N ASP A 45 4.99 -12.00 9.34
CA ASP A 45 4.55 -10.90 8.47
C ASP A 45 5.63 -9.84 8.27
N ARG A 46 6.41 -9.54 9.32
CA ARG A 46 7.58 -8.66 9.22
C ARG A 46 8.62 -9.26 8.26
N ARG A 47 8.91 -10.56 8.38
CA ARG A 47 9.80 -11.27 7.45
C ARG A 47 9.29 -11.20 6.01
N LEU A 48 7.99 -11.36 5.80
CA LEU A 48 7.41 -11.26 4.45
C LEU A 48 7.44 -9.83 3.89
N ARG A 49 7.35 -8.80 4.75
CA ARG A 49 7.35 -7.37 4.36
C ARG A 49 8.76 -6.83 4.08
N PHE A 50 9.75 -7.28 4.83
CA PHE A 50 11.12 -6.75 4.80
C PHE A 50 12.15 -7.74 4.24
N GLY A 51 11.71 -8.95 3.83
CA GLY A 51 12.57 -10.01 3.30
C GLY A 51 13.39 -10.76 4.36
N THR A 52 13.53 -10.19 5.56
CA THR A 52 14.35 -10.75 6.66
C THR A 52 13.66 -10.62 8.02
N GLN A 53 14.15 -11.38 9.01
CA GLN A 53 13.72 -11.19 10.39
C GLN A 53 14.02 -9.75 10.83
N THR A 54 12.99 -9.06 11.32
CA THR A 54 13.04 -7.61 11.54
C THR A 54 12.59 -7.27 12.95
N SER A 55 13.52 -6.77 13.78
CA SER A 55 13.23 -6.36 15.16
C SER A 55 12.51 -5.01 15.22
N ASP A 56 11.99 -4.68 16.41
CA ASP A 56 11.33 -3.39 16.68
C ASP A 56 12.27 -2.21 16.39
N GLU A 57 13.56 -2.34 16.71
CA GLU A 57 14.58 -1.30 16.45
C GLU A 57 14.81 -1.08 14.96
N VAL A 58 14.80 -2.16 14.16
CA VAL A 58 14.92 -2.05 12.70
C VAL A 58 13.68 -1.38 12.12
N ILE A 59 12.48 -1.72 12.59
CA ILE A 59 11.24 -1.04 12.20
C ILE A 59 11.30 0.45 12.57
N ALA A 60 11.69 0.78 13.80
CA ALA A 60 11.78 2.16 14.26
C ALA A 60 12.74 2.99 13.38
N ARG A 61 13.89 2.41 13.04
CA ARG A 61 14.88 3.05 12.14
C ARG A 61 14.35 3.19 10.71
N TYR A 62 13.67 2.17 10.18
CA TYR A 62 13.03 2.25 8.87
C TYR A 62 12.01 3.40 8.85
N VAL A 63 11.14 3.50 9.85
CA VAL A 63 10.14 4.58 9.95
C VAL A 63 10.79 5.95 10.11
N ALA A 64 11.86 6.06 10.88
CA ALA A 64 12.61 7.30 11.04
C ALA A 64 13.32 7.75 9.73
N GLY A 65 13.61 6.82 8.82
CA GLY A 65 14.23 7.08 7.53
C GLY A 65 13.25 7.36 6.39
N LEU A 66 11.93 7.32 6.63
CA LEU A 66 10.93 7.61 5.60
C LEU A 66 11.02 9.07 5.15
N ASP A 67 11.24 9.28 3.86
CA ASP A 67 11.31 10.59 3.24
C ASP A 67 10.03 10.87 2.44
N PHE A 68 9.04 11.48 3.10
CA PHE A 68 7.74 11.83 2.51
C PHE A 68 7.83 12.89 1.40
N SER A 69 9.01 13.48 1.15
CA SER A 69 9.22 14.39 0.02
C SER A 69 9.69 13.66 -1.25
N LYS A 70 10.23 12.45 -1.08
CA LYS A 70 10.72 11.60 -2.18
C LYS A 70 9.80 10.43 -2.47
N ASP A 71 9.25 9.85 -1.40
CA ASP A 71 8.41 8.66 -1.46
C ASP A 71 6.96 8.99 -1.20
N ALA A 72 6.07 8.19 -1.79
CA ALA A 72 4.65 8.24 -1.50
C ALA A 72 4.27 7.09 -0.57
N ILE A 73 3.44 7.38 0.43
CA ILE A 73 2.96 6.38 1.39
C ILE A 73 1.45 6.45 1.44
N PHE A 74 0.79 5.31 1.34
CA PHE A 74 -0.65 5.20 1.31
C PHE A 74 -1.16 4.36 2.48
N GLY A 75 -2.29 4.75 3.05
CA GLY A 75 -2.84 4.11 4.24
C GLY A 75 -4.34 3.90 4.21
N ILE A 76 -4.78 2.81 4.85
CA ILE A 76 -6.19 2.51 5.12
C ILE A 76 -6.41 2.56 6.62
N PHE A 77 -7.36 3.40 7.05
CA PHE A 77 -7.73 3.53 8.46
C PHE A 77 -9.05 2.81 8.76
N ASP A 78 -9.13 2.12 9.89
CA ASP A 78 -10.40 1.61 10.42
C ASP A 78 -11.27 2.74 11.01
N LEU A 79 -12.43 2.37 11.55
CA LEU A 79 -13.36 3.33 12.19
C LEU A 79 -12.77 4.03 13.42
N ASN A 80 -11.73 3.46 14.05
CA ASN A 80 -11.06 4.01 15.22
C ASN A 80 -9.83 4.87 14.86
N LEU A 81 -9.61 5.13 13.56
CA LEU A 81 -8.39 5.76 13.03
C LEU A 81 -7.11 4.97 13.33
N LYS A 82 -7.21 3.64 13.38
CA LYS A 82 -6.05 2.75 13.40
C LYS A 82 -5.66 2.43 11.96
N LEU A 83 -4.38 2.59 11.62
CA LEU A 83 -3.82 2.22 10.32
C LEU A 83 -3.78 0.69 10.19
N ILE A 84 -4.65 0.13 9.36
CA ILE A 84 -4.82 -1.33 9.20
C ILE A 84 -4.21 -1.89 7.91
N GLY A 85 -3.91 -1.01 6.94
CA GLY A 85 -3.17 -1.34 5.73
C GLY A 85 -2.28 -0.17 5.34
N MET A 86 -1.10 -0.47 4.83
CA MET A 86 -0.11 0.51 4.36
C MET A 86 0.52 0.02 3.07
N ALA A 87 0.77 0.94 2.14
CA ALA A 87 1.74 0.76 1.08
C ALA A 87 2.79 1.88 1.11
N HIS A 88 4.04 1.53 0.83
CA HIS A 88 5.15 2.44 0.62
C HIS A 88 5.60 2.28 -0.83
N LEU A 89 5.61 3.39 -1.56
CA LEU A 89 6.09 3.51 -2.92
C LEU A 89 7.43 4.27 -2.89
N ALA A 90 8.52 3.52 -3.01
CA ALA A 90 9.88 4.07 -2.96
C ALA A 90 10.38 4.35 -4.38
N TYR A 91 10.72 5.60 -4.68
CA TYR A 91 11.14 6.00 -6.03
C TYR A 91 12.62 5.67 -6.25
N LEU A 92 12.93 4.96 -7.34
CA LEU A 92 14.31 4.66 -7.69
C LEU A 92 15.00 5.91 -8.28
N PRO A 93 16.30 6.10 -8.02
CA PRO A 93 17.05 7.21 -8.59
C PRO A 93 16.96 7.23 -10.12
N GLU A 94 16.72 8.42 -10.69
CA GLU A 94 16.68 8.57 -12.15
C GLU A 94 18.06 8.34 -12.77
N VAL A 95 18.13 7.41 -13.72
CA VAL A 95 19.32 7.16 -14.54
C VAL A 95 19.04 7.69 -15.95
N ARG A 96 19.95 8.51 -16.51
CA ARG A 96 19.76 9.05 -17.88
C ARG A 96 19.58 7.93 -18.90
N GLY A 97 18.45 7.94 -19.61
CA GLY A 97 18.10 6.90 -20.59
C GLY A 97 17.64 5.57 -19.96
N GLY A 98 17.53 5.51 -18.64
CA GLY A 98 16.97 4.37 -17.90
C GLY A 98 15.45 4.46 -17.75
N VAL A 99 14.86 3.34 -17.35
CA VAL A 99 13.42 3.22 -17.05
C VAL A 99 13.13 3.94 -15.73
N ARG A 100 12.11 4.79 -15.69
CA ARG A 100 11.65 5.41 -14.43
C ARG A 100 10.86 4.39 -13.65
N ALA A 101 11.30 4.12 -12.43
CA ALA A 101 10.81 2.99 -11.66
C ALA A 101 10.58 3.33 -10.19
N ALA A 102 9.66 2.60 -9.58
CA ALA A 102 9.40 2.66 -8.15
C ALA A 102 9.19 1.24 -7.60
N GLU A 103 9.54 1.04 -6.33
CA GLU A 103 9.33 -0.20 -5.59
C GLU A 103 8.08 -0.09 -4.71
N PHE A 104 7.24 -1.12 -4.76
CA PHE A 104 6.02 -1.23 -3.97
C PHE A 104 6.21 -2.22 -2.82
N GLY A 105 6.13 -1.71 -1.59
CA GLY A 105 6.04 -2.52 -0.37
C GLY A 105 4.67 -2.36 0.29
N VAL A 106 4.02 -3.46 0.68
CA VAL A 106 2.69 -3.43 1.31
C VAL A 106 2.60 -4.30 2.54
N SER A 107 1.88 -3.82 3.56
CA SER A 107 1.52 -4.56 4.76
C SER A 107 0.06 -4.36 5.11
N VAL A 108 -0.60 -5.44 5.55
CA VAL A 108 -1.99 -5.42 6.00
C VAL A 108 -2.08 -6.23 7.29
N LEU A 109 -2.61 -5.61 8.34
CA LEU A 109 -2.86 -6.27 9.62
C LEU A 109 -3.87 -7.42 9.43
N LEU A 110 -3.84 -8.41 10.32
CA LEU A 110 -4.70 -9.59 10.25
C LEU A 110 -6.18 -9.23 10.04
N ASP A 111 -6.69 -8.25 10.78
CA ASP A 111 -8.08 -7.76 10.71
C ASP A 111 -8.48 -7.18 9.35
N GLY A 112 -7.50 -6.77 8.54
CA GLY A 112 -7.68 -6.21 7.20
C GLY A 112 -7.50 -7.23 6.06
N ARG A 113 -7.05 -8.46 6.36
CA ARG A 113 -6.82 -9.48 5.33
C ARG A 113 -8.10 -10.01 4.74
N SER A 114 -7.99 -10.58 3.53
CA SER A 114 -9.12 -11.15 2.78
C SER A 114 -10.26 -10.17 2.44
N LYS A 115 -10.08 -8.86 2.71
CA LYS A 115 -11.01 -7.77 2.37
C LYS A 115 -10.63 -7.02 1.09
N GLY A 116 -9.57 -7.44 0.41
CA GLY A 116 -9.10 -6.81 -0.83
C GLY A 116 -8.18 -5.60 -0.63
N PHE A 117 -7.81 -5.25 0.61
CA PHE A 117 -6.97 -4.07 0.90
C PHE A 117 -5.62 -4.07 0.19
N GLY A 118 -4.94 -5.22 0.10
CA GLY A 118 -3.69 -5.30 -0.66
C GLY A 118 -3.87 -4.99 -2.16
N THR A 119 -4.98 -5.44 -2.76
CA THR A 119 -5.33 -5.09 -4.15
C THR A 119 -5.62 -3.60 -4.28
N ALA A 120 -6.43 -3.03 -3.38
CA ALA A 120 -6.79 -1.62 -3.44
C ALA A 120 -5.56 -0.72 -3.28
N LEU A 121 -4.66 -1.05 -2.35
CA LEU A 121 -3.39 -0.33 -2.16
C LEU A 121 -2.49 -0.41 -3.40
N LEU A 122 -2.33 -1.59 -3.99
CA LEU A 122 -1.56 -1.75 -5.23
C LEU A 122 -2.16 -0.92 -6.38
N GLN A 123 -3.49 -0.92 -6.52
CA GLN A 123 -4.17 -0.14 -7.55
C GLN A 123 -3.96 1.38 -7.35
N ARG A 124 -4.14 1.89 -6.13
CA ARG A 124 -3.88 3.31 -5.81
C ARG A 124 -2.43 3.68 -6.12
N CYS A 125 -1.47 2.82 -5.73
CA CYS A 125 -0.04 3.05 -6.00
C CYS A 125 0.27 3.01 -7.49
N ALA A 126 -0.33 2.10 -8.26
CA ALA A 126 -0.14 2.02 -9.70
C ALA A 126 -0.68 3.27 -10.42
N VAL A 127 -1.85 3.79 -10.02
CA VAL A 127 -2.39 5.05 -10.55
C VAL A 127 -1.49 6.23 -10.20
N HIS A 128 -1.08 6.36 -8.93
CA HIS A 128 -0.16 7.41 -8.50
C HIS A 128 1.18 7.35 -9.23
N SER A 129 1.75 6.15 -9.38
CA SER A 129 3.00 5.91 -10.12
C SER A 129 2.90 6.44 -11.55
N ARG A 130 1.78 6.15 -12.24
CA ARG A 130 1.54 6.67 -13.60
C ARG A 130 1.49 8.19 -13.64
N ASN A 131 0.76 8.78 -12.71
CA ASN A 131 0.57 10.23 -12.63
C ASN A 131 1.85 10.97 -12.20
N THR A 132 2.80 10.26 -11.58
CA THR A 132 4.15 10.74 -11.25
C THR A 132 5.22 10.28 -12.25
N HIS A 133 4.81 9.85 -13.45
CA HIS A 133 5.67 9.49 -14.58
C HIS A 133 6.60 8.29 -14.34
N ILE A 134 6.15 7.31 -13.57
CA ILE A 134 6.80 6.01 -13.44
C ILE A 134 6.32 5.06 -14.52
N ASP A 135 7.28 4.46 -15.21
CA ASP A 135 7.06 3.52 -16.32
C ASP A 135 6.93 2.08 -15.82
N THR A 136 7.59 1.74 -14.71
CA THR A 136 7.62 0.37 -14.17
C THR A 136 7.51 0.35 -12.65
N LEU A 137 6.56 -0.43 -12.15
CA LEU A 137 6.40 -0.71 -10.72
C LEU A 137 7.01 -2.07 -10.40
N TYR A 138 7.96 -2.11 -9.47
CA TYR A 138 8.61 -3.34 -9.01
C TYR A 138 8.06 -3.80 -7.67
N VAL A 139 8.07 -5.11 -7.46
CA VAL A 139 7.80 -5.79 -6.19
C VAL A 139 8.85 -6.87 -6.01
N HIS A 140 9.69 -6.71 -4.99
CA HIS A 140 10.60 -7.76 -4.55
C HIS A 140 9.95 -8.52 -3.39
N CYS A 141 9.84 -9.84 -3.49
CA CYS A 141 9.24 -10.64 -2.43
C CYS A 141 9.80 -12.06 -2.35
N LEU A 142 9.71 -12.67 -1.17
CA LEU A 142 10.02 -14.08 -0.99
C LEU A 142 9.02 -14.94 -1.78
N THR A 143 9.49 -15.99 -2.46
CA THR A 143 8.60 -16.95 -3.16
C THR A 143 7.57 -17.61 -2.24
N SER A 144 7.90 -17.74 -0.96
CA SER A 144 6.99 -18.24 0.08
C SER A 144 5.83 -17.28 0.40
N ASN A 145 5.89 -16.02 -0.04
CA ASN A 145 4.87 -15.01 0.20
C ASN A 145 3.66 -15.21 -0.74
N LYS A 146 2.87 -16.26 -0.48
CA LYS A 146 1.71 -16.62 -1.32
C LYS A 146 0.73 -15.47 -1.53
N ALA A 147 0.55 -14.60 -0.52
CA ALA A 147 -0.33 -13.44 -0.62
C ALA A 147 0.18 -12.41 -1.63
N MET A 148 1.49 -12.10 -1.59
CA MET A 148 2.11 -11.20 -2.56
C MET A 148 2.16 -11.82 -3.96
N MET A 149 2.52 -13.11 -4.07
CA MET A 149 2.51 -13.81 -5.37
C MET A 149 1.13 -13.76 -6.02
N HIS A 150 0.08 -14.01 -5.24
CA HIS A 150 -1.29 -13.90 -5.73
C HIS A 150 -1.66 -12.47 -6.11
N LEU A 151 -1.24 -11.47 -5.32
CA LEU A 151 -1.47 -10.06 -5.62
C LEU A 151 -0.79 -9.63 -6.93
N ALA A 152 0.47 -10.01 -7.14
CA ALA A 152 1.24 -9.73 -8.34
C ALA A 152 0.60 -10.38 -9.58
N GLN A 153 0.24 -11.67 -9.50
CA GLN A 153 -0.46 -12.38 -10.57
C GLN A 153 -1.79 -11.72 -10.92
N LYS A 154 -2.58 -11.37 -9.89
CA LYS A 154 -3.88 -10.70 -10.07
C LYS A 154 -3.73 -9.33 -10.73
N ALA A 155 -2.64 -8.62 -10.46
CA ALA A 155 -2.32 -7.33 -11.08
C ALA A 155 -1.75 -7.47 -12.51
N GLY A 156 -1.53 -8.69 -13.01
CA GLY A 156 -0.93 -8.92 -14.33
C GLY A 156 0.56 -8.60 -14.37
N MET A 157 1.26 -8.67 -13.23
CA MET A 157 2.71 -8.50 -13.17
C MET A 157 3.42 -9.67 -13.86
N SER A 158 4.53 -9.37 -14.54
CA SER A 158 5.50 -10.38 -14.94
C SER A 158 6.31 -10.79 -13.71
N ILE A 159 6.55 -12.09 -13.52
CA ILE A 159 7.18 -12.64 -12.32
C ILE A 159 8.38 -13.48 -12.72
N GLU A 160 9.53 -13.17 -12.15
CA GLU A 160 10.80 -13.88 -12.32
C GLU A 160 11.21 -14.48 -10.97
N TYR A 161 11.61 -15.75 -10.98
CA TYR A 161 11.98 -16.48 -9.76
C TYR A 161 13.50 -16.66 -9.70
N ALA A 162 14.10 -16.31 -8.56
CA ALA A 162 15.54 -16.45 -8.34
C ALA A 162 15.84 -16.82 -6.88
N HIS A 163 16.48 -17.97 -6.66
CA HIS A 163 17.10 -18.34 -5.37
C HIS A 163 16.20 -18.21 -4.12
N GLY A 164 14.89 -18.51 -4.23
CA GLY A 164 13.95 -18.40 -3.12
C GLY A 164 13.22 -17.06 -3.03
N ASP A 165 13.62 -16.09 -3.85
CA ASP A 165 12.97 -14.81 -4.07
C ASP A 165 12.24 -14.77 -5.42
N ALA A 166 11.34 -13.81 -5.53
CA ALA A 166 10.58 -13.50 -6.71
C ALA A 166 10.56 -11.99 -6.93
N ASP A 167 11.02 -11.59 -8.11
CA ASP A 167 10.91 -10.23 -8.61
C ASP A 167 9.69 -10.16 -9.51
N ALA A 168 8.76 -9.26 -9.21
CA ALA A 168 7.61 -9.00 -10.03
C ALA A 168 7.61 -7.55 -10.51
N TYR A 169 7.23 -7.34 -11.77
CA TYR A 169 7.16 -6.00 -12.35
C TYR A 169 5.89 -5.77 -13.16
N LEU A 170 5.37 -4.55 -13.08
CA LEU A 170 4.24 -4.06 -13.87
C LEU A 170 4.70 -2.90 -14.73
N LYS A 171 4.59 -3.05 -16.06
CA LYS A 171 4.73 -1.91 -16.98
C LYS A 171 3.48 -1.06 -16.91
N LEU A 172 3.68 0.21 -16.61
CA LEU A 172 2.62 1.18 -16.44
C LEU A 172 2.42 1.96 -17.75
N PRO A 173 1.18 2.09 -18.26
CA PRO A 173 0.93 2.99 -19.37
C PRO A 173 1.07 4.45 -18.91
N PRO A 174 1.33 5.40 -19.83
CA PRO A 174 1.38 6.81 -19.48
C PRO A 174 0.12 7.30 -18.74
N ALA A 175 0.26 8.35 -17.93
CA ALA A 175 -0.88 9.04 -17.36
C ALA A 175 -1.85 9.49 -18.45
N ASN A 176 -3.14 9.52 -18.12
CA ASN A 176 -4.17 10.09 -18.97
C ASN A 176 -5.16 10.89 -18.11
N SER A 177 -6.03 11.68 -18.73
CA SER A 177 -6.94 12.54 -17.97
C SER A 177 -7.82 11.77 -16.98
N SER A 178 -8.21 10.53 -17.31
CA SER A 178 -8.99 9.70 -16.38
C SER A 178 -8.19 9.25 -15.16
N THR A 179 -6.89 8.93 -15.27
CA THR A 179 -6.07 8.54 -14.11
C THR A 179 -5.82 9.71 -13.17
N ILE A 180 -5.69 10.93 -13.71
CA ILE A 180 -5.55 12.16 -12.90
C ILE A 180 -6.84 12.46 -12.13
N VAL A 181 -8.00 12.34 -12.80
CA VAL A 181 -9.31 12.51 -12.14
C VAL A 181 -9.55 11.42 -11.10
N GLU A 182 -9.23 10.16 -11.41
CA GLU A 182 -9.34 9.03 -10.48
C GLU A 182 -8.53 9.27 -9.20
N GLU A 183 -7.30 9.78 -9.34
CA GLU A 183 -6.46 10.12 -8.19
C GLU A 183 -7.07 11.23 -7.34
N ALA A 184 -7.50 12.33 -7.95
CA ALA A 184 -8.10 13.46 -7.23
C ALA A 184 -9.39 13.05 -6.50
N VAL A 185 -10.23 12.22 -7.12
CA VAL A 185 -11.46 11.69 -6.51
C VAL A 185 -11.15 10.79 -5.32
N ASN A 186 -10.17 9.90 -5.45
CA ASN A 186 -9.75 9.03 -4.35
C ASN A 186 -9.20 9.83 -3.16
N GLU A 187 -8.39 10.86 -3.41
CA GLU A 187 -7.83 11.69 -2.34
C GLU A 187 -8.94 12.44 -1.59
N GLN A 188 -9.84 13.09 -2.33
CA GLN A 188 -10.99 13.79 -1.74
C GLN A 188 -11.88 12.85 -0.92
N TRP A 189 -12.16 11.64 -1.43
CA TRP A 189 -12.93 10.64 -0.71
C TRP A 189 -12.21 10.24 0.60
N ALA A 190 -10.90 9.97 0.53
CA ALA A 190 -10.11 9.54 1.68
C ALA A 190 -10.03 10.63 2.76
N ASP A 191 -9.94 11.89 2.36
CA ASP A 191 -10.02 13.05 3.25
C ASP A 191 -11.37 13.14 3.97
N MET A 192 -12.47 13.01 3.23
CA MET A 192 -13.82 13.05 3.78
C MET A 192 -14.08 11.90 4.76
N ASP A 193 -13.69 10.67 4.40
CA ASP A 193 -13.82 9.49 5.26
C ASP A 193 -13.00 9.66 6.56
N TYR A 194 -11.76 10.11 6.45
CA TYR A 194 -10.90 10.34 7.61
C TYR A 194 -11.47 11.42 8.54
N ALA A 195 -11.91 12.56 7.97
CA ALA A 195 -12.50 13.65 8.74
C ALA A 195 -13.79 13.20 9.45
N LEU A 196 -14.64 12.42 8.79
CA LEU A 196 -15.84 11.84 9.40
C LEU A 196 -15.48 10.92 10.57
N LYS A 197 -14.54 9.99 10.37
CA LYS A 197 -14.05 9.09 11.44
C LYS A 197 -13.44 9.86 12.60
N GLN A 198 -12.70 10.93 12.34
CA GLN A 198 -12.12 11.80 13.36
C GLN A 198 -13.20 12.53 14.17
N ASN A 199 -14.19 13.09 13.48
CA ASN A 199 -15.31 13.79 14.12
C ASN A 199 -16.14 12.83 14.98
N LEU A 200 -16.47 11.64 14.47
CA LEU A 200 -17.16 10.60 15.24
C LEU A 200 -16.37 10.19 16.49
N LYS A 201 -15.06 9.99 16.36
CA LYS A 201 -14.19 9.64 17.50
C LYS A 201 -14.14 10.76 18.55
N ARG A 202 -14.02 12.02 18.12
CA ARG A 202 -14.03 13.20 19.02
C ARG A 202 -15.38 13.37 19.70
N SER A 203 -16.48 13.28 18.96
CA SER A 203 -17.83 13.30 19.51
C SER A 203 -17.99 12.18 20.52
N ASN A 204 -17.67 10.94 20.17
CA ASN A 204 -17.75 9.83 21.11
C ASN A 204 -16.94 10.14 22.38
N GLN A 205 -15.67 10.55 22.28
CA GLN A 205 -14.85 10.96 23.44
C GLN A 205 -15.47 12.07 24.29
N ALA A 206 -16.07 13.08 23.66
CA ALA A 206 -16.79 14.14 24.36
C ALA A 206 -18.03 13.56 25.09
N TRP A 207 -18.81 12.70 24.43
CA TRP A 207 -19.92 11.99 25.05
C TRP A 207 -19.48 11.14 26.25
N TRP A 208 -18.35 10.43 26.15
CA TRP A 208 -17.74 9.69 27.27
C TRP A 208 -17.32 10.60 28.43
N TRP A 209 -16.88 11.83 28.15
CA TRP A 209 -16.53 12.82 29.17
C TRP A 209 -17.77 13.45 29.82
N PHE A 210 -18.82 13.73 29.03
CA PHE A 210 -20.07 14.34 29.49
C PHE A 210 -20.99 13.37 30.24
N LEU A 211 -21.09 12.11 29.80
CA LEU A 211 -22.06 11.13 30.34
C LEU A 211 -21.40 10.04 31.22
N GLY A 212 -20.07 10.08 31.36
CA GLY A 212 -19.29 9.05 32.06
C GLY A 212 -19.11 7.78 31.24
N ARG A 213 -18.02 7.03 31.51
CA ARG A 213 -17.80 5.74 30.86
C ARG A 213 -18.79 4.69 31.35
N PRO A 214 -19.61 4.03 30.50
CA PRO A 214 -20.26 2.78 30.90
C PRO A 214 -19.21 1.85 31.50
N LYS A 215 -19.40 1.52 32.78
CA LYS A 215 -18.66 0.44 33.41
C LYS A 215 -19.05 -0.83 32.67
N LEU A 216 -18.11 -1.41 31.92
CA LEU A 216 -18.22 -2.81 31.51
C LEU A 216 -18.36 -3.62 32.80
N ALA A 217 -19.52 -4.25 32.98
CA ALA A 217 -19.78 -5.15 34.09
C ALA A 217 -18.76 -6.31 34.05
N PRO A 218 -18.33 -6.84 35.21
CA PRO A 218 -17.24 -7.79 35.33
C PRO A 218 -17.47 -9.10 34.58
#